data_AF-A0A813GSC8-F1
#
_entry.id   AF-A0A813GSC8-F1
#
_cell.length_a   1.000
_cell.length_b   1.000
_cell.length_c   1.000
_cell.angle_alpha   90.00
_cell.angle_beta   90.00
_cell.angle_gamma   90.00
#
_symmetry.space_group_name_H-M   'P 1'
#
loop_
_entity.id
_entity.type
_entity.pdbx_description
1 polymer ?
#
loop_
_entity_poly.entity_id
_entity_poly.type
_entity_poly.pdbx_seq_one_letter_code
_entity_poly.pdbx_strand_id
1 'polypeptide(L)'
;AVKMEELEQAPTSLHMCDSADTLAHFQRTLLSGIAGFPSMMDPSRCADAERRWGHLIELFEPTDLLQGHHEISPLFSNGTHKGWSVEGLPCDLQQGRVLAGELPPLVAARLKGEVYVVCGNRRLWALLECARRACRHSLKVPVIVHDHPFYHIHPESLRLRFAFKVIEAVSTRRGGKQASFIRR
;
A
#
# COMPACT_ATOMS: atom_id res chain seq x y z
N ALA A 1 -19.59 61.67 33.17
CA ALA A 1 -20.66 61.70 32.15
C ALA A 1 -20.19 60.88 30.95
N VAL A 2 -21.08 60.06 30.41
CA VAL A 2 -20.86 58.90 29.53
C VAL A 2 -20.51 59.27 28.08
N LYS A 3 -19.63 58.46 27.45
CA LYS A 3 -19.66 57.97 26.04
C LYS A 3 -18.64 56.81 25.98
N MET A 4 -19.00 55.53 26.08
CA MET A 4 -19.72 54.66 25.12
C MET A 4 -19.16 54.73 23.70
N GLU A 5 -18.74 53.54 23.23
CA GLU A 5 -18.50 53.11 21.85
C GLU A 5 -17.14 53.46 21.22
N GLU A 6 -16.26 52.46 21.17
CA GLU A 6 -15.89 51.86 19.88
C GLU A 6 -15.33 50.43 20.12
N LEU A 7 -16.20 49.45 19.83
CA LEU A 7 -15.80 48.09 19.49
C LEU A 7 -15.11 48.16 18.12
N GLU A 8 -13.80 48.00 18.06
CA GLU A 8 -13.16 47.53 16.82
C GLU A 8 -12.80 46.06 16.96
N GLN A 9 -13.50 45.28 16.14
CA GLN A 9 -13.43 43.85 16.00
C GLN A 9 -12.07 43.46 15.43
N ALA A 10 -11.36 42.56 16.11
CA ALA A 10 -10.19 41.90 15.57
C ALA A 10 -10.56 41.07 14.32
N PRO A 11 -9.89 41.24 13.17
CA PRO A 11 -9.92 40.24 12.12
C PRO A 11 -8.75 39.30 12.38
N THR A 12 -8.99 38.26 13.17
CA THR A 12 -8.09 37.09 13.16
C THR A 12 -8.93 35.87 12.83
N SER A 13 -9.52 35.91 11.64
CA SER A 13 -9.78 34.72 10.83
C SER A 13 -8.43 34.06 10.55
N LEU A 14 -7.90 33.35 11.55
CA LEU A 14 -6.89 32.33 11.37
C LEU A 14 -7.58 31.25 10.53
N HIS A 15 -7.37 31.36 9.22
CA HIS A 15 -7.63 30.30 8.27
C HIS A 15 -6.90 29.07 8.83
N MET A 16 -7.64 28.18 9.51
CA MET A 16 -7.20 26.82 9.80
C MET A 16 -7.19 26.07 8.47
N CYS A 17 -6.27 26.46 7.60
CA CYS A 17 -5.89 25.70 6.43
C CYS A 17 -5.08 24.50 6.94
N ASP A 18 -5.82 23.43 7.19
CA ASP A 18 -5.40 22.06 6.94
C ASP A 18 -4.07 21.61 7.56
N SER A 19 -4.01 21.66 8.90
CA SER A 19 -2.90 21.10 9.68
C SER A 19 -2.69 19.60 9.41
N ALA A 20 -3.77 18.88 9.07
CA ALA A 20 -3.72 17.46 8.71
C ALA A 20 -3.05 17.24 7.34
N ASP A 21 -3.40 18.03 6.32
CA ASP A 21 -2.75 17.94 5.02
C ASP A 21 -1.29 18.39 5.05
N THR A 22 -0.96 19.38 5.88
CA THR A 22 0.43 19.84 6.10
C THR A 22 1.26 18.77 6.79
N LEU A 23 0.71 18.11 7.82
CA LEU A 23 1.36 16.99 8.49
C LEU A 23 1.52 15.78 7.54
N ALA A 24 0.50 15.45 6.77
CA ALA A 24 0.56 14.37 5.79
C ALA A 24 1.54 14.67 4.66
N HIS A 25 1.70 15.93 4.26
CA HIS A 25 2.71 16.36 3.28
C HIS A 25 4.12 16.29 3.87
N PHE A 26 4.33 16.82 5.07
CA PHE A 26 5.62 16.76 5.77
C PHE A 26 6.05 15.32 6.06
N GLN A 27 5.13 14.47 6.50
CA GLN A 27 5.35 13.02 6.64
C GLN A 27 5.76 12.41 5.30
N ARG A 28 5.03 12.66 4.21
CA ARG A 28 5.41 12.15 2.87
C ARG A 28 6.80 12.62 2.42
N THR A 29 7.17 13.85 2.72
CA THR A 29 8.49 14.42 2.37
C THR A 29 9.62 13.85 3.23
N LEU A 30 9.40 13.61 4.52
CA LEU A 30 10.35 12.88 5.37
C LEU A 30 10.49 11.41 4.96
N LEU A 31 9.37 10.77 4.62
CA LEU A 31 9.32 9.37 4.18
C LEU A 31 10.00 9.16 2.83
N SER A 32 9.94 10.13 1.91
CA SER A 32 10.64 10.05 0.62
C SER A 32 12.16 10.22 0.74
N GLY A 33 12.64 10.92 1.77
CA GLY A 33 14.07 11.10 2.08
C GLY A 33 14.75 9.86 2.67
N ILE A 34 14.00 8.93 3.28
CA ILE A 34 14.50 7.63 3.75
C ILE A 34 14.42 6.64 2.57
N ALA A 35 15.26 6.89 1.56
CA ALA A 35 15.10 6.33 0.24
C ALA A 35 15.13 4.78 0.21
N GLY A 36 14.01 4.22 -0.22
CA GLY A 36 13.89 2.87 -0.79
C GLY A 36 13.36 1.80 0.18
N PHE A 37 12.20 1.21 -0.18
CA PHE A 37 11.80 -0.06 0.41
C PHE A 37 12.87 -1.12 0.11
N PRO A 38 13.40 -1.81 1.12
CA PRO A 38 14.49 -2.77 0.91
C PRO A 38 14.03 -3.90 -0.01
N SER A 39 14.75 -4.14 -1.10
CA SER A 39 14.42 -5.21 -2.08
C SER A 39 14.28 -6.58 -1.42
N MET A 40 15.05 -6.82 -0.34
CA MET A 40 15.01 -8.03 0.48
C MET A 40 13.67 -8.28 1.22
N MET A 41 12.74 -7.35 1.16
CA MET A 41 11.38 -7.49 1.72
C MET A 41 10.33 -7.76 0.65
N ASP A 42 10.64 -7.61 -0.64
CA ASP A 42 9.69 -7.75 -1.75
C ASP A 42 10.10 -8.92 -2.68
N PRO A 43 9.37 -10.05 -2.66
CA PRO A 43 9.64 -11.20 -3.54
C PRO A 43 9.69 -10.86 -5.03
N SER A 44 8.96 -9.82 -5.48
CA SER A 44 9.03 -9.40 -6.89
C SER A 44 10.33 -8.71 -7.28
N ARG A 45 11.15 -8.32 -6.30
CA ARG A 45 12.46 -7.68 -6.49
C ARG A 45 13.61 -8.60 -6.11
N CYS A 46 13.38 -9.53 -5.18
CA CYS A 46 14.40 -10.42 -4.66
C CYS A 46 13.78 -11.75 -4.23
N ALA A 47 14.12 -12.85 -4.92
CA ALA A 47 13.62 -14.19 -4.58
C ALA A 47 13.99 -14.63 -3.15
N ASP A 48 15.09 -14.11 -2.60
CA ASP A 48 15.50 -14.39 -1.22
C ASP A 48 14.53 -13.84 -0.18
N ALA A 49 13.73 -12.83 -0.53
CA ALA A 49 12.69 -12.32 0.35
C ALA A 49 11.66 -13.43 0.65
N GLU A 50 11.26 -14.21 -0.35
CA GLU A 50 10.33 -15.32 -0.16
C GLU A 50 10.97 -16.46 0.64
N ARG A 51 12.24 -16.79 0.39
CA ARG A 51 12.95 -17.78 1.22
C ARG A 51 13.05 -17.34 2.69
N ARG A 52 13.34 -16.07 2.93
CA ARG A 52 13.54 -15.52 4.27
C ARG A 52 12.22 -15.39 5.04
N TRP A 53 11.18 -14.92 4.38
CA TRP A 53 9.91 -14.56 5.01
C TRP A 53 8.77 -15.53 4.67
N GLY A 54 9.05 -16.63 3.98
CA GLY A 54 8.05 -17.60 3.53
C GLY A 54 7.27 -18.27 4.67
N HIS A 55 7.89 -18.35 5.86
CA HIS A 55 7.23 -18.84 7.08
C HIS A 55 6.11 -17.91 7.58
N LEU A 56 5.98 -16.69 7.03
CA LEU A 56 4.92 -15.73 7.32
C LEU A 56 3.86 -15.68 6.21
N ILE A 57 3.91 -16.61 5.25
CA ILE A 57 2.92 -16.66 4.17
C ILE A 57 1.59 -17.17 4.70
N GLU A 58 0.57 -16.37 4.46
CA GLU A 58 -0.83 -16.68 4.70
C GLU A 58 -1.62 -16.52 3.39
N LEU A 59 -2.74 -17.23 3.28
CA LEU A 59 -3.61 -17.17 2.10
C LEU A 59 -4.81 -16.26 2.34
N PHE A 60 -4.97 -15.24 1.52
CA PHE A 60 -6.07 -14.28 1.61
C PHE A 60 -6.95 -14.30 0.38
N GLU A 61 -8.23 -13.96 0.53
CA GLU A 61 -9.00 -13.45 -0.59
C GLU A 61 -8.54 -12.00 -0.89
N PRO A 62 -8.34 -11.60 -2.16
CA PRO A 62 -7.94 -10.25 -2.50
C PRO A 62 -8.85 -9.17 -1.90
N THR A 63 -10.13 -9.46 -1.71
CA THR A 63 -11.13 -8.56 -1.13
C THR A 63 -10.93 -8.30 0.37
N ASP A 64 -10.19 -9.16 1.06
CA ASP A 64 -9.86 -9.00 2.49
C ASP A 64 -8.61 -8.13 2.70
N LEU A 65 -7.97 -7.68 1.62
CA LEU A 65 -6.72 -6.93 1.65
C LEU A 65 -6.96 -5.45 1.37
N LEU A 66 -6.34 -4.59 2.18
CA LEU A 66 -6.39 -3.14 1.99
C LEU A 66 -5.23 -2.65 1.12
N GLN A 67 -5.51 -1.83 0.12
CA GLN A 67 -4.48 -1.28 -0.77
C GLN A 67 -3.67 -0.18 -0.06
N GLY A 68 -2.35 -0.25 -0.14
CA GLY A 68 -1.46 0.76 0.44
C GLY A 68 -1.20 1.98 -0.45
N HIS A 69 -1.74 2.03 -1.67
CA HIS A 69 -1.45 3.11 -2.62
C HIS A 69 -2.71 3.65 -3.28
N HIS A 70 -2.80 4.97 -3.41
CA HIS A 70 -3.89 5.65 -4.12
C HIS A 70 -3.73 5.56 -5.64
N GLU A 71 -2.49 5.49 -6.11
CA GLU A 71 -2.15 5.52 -7.53
C GLU A 71 -1.17 4.39 -7.88
N ILE A 72 -1.40 3.74 -9.02
CA ILE A 72 -0.52 2.71 -9.56
C ILE A 72 -0.12 3.04 -11.00
N SER A 73 1.11 2.65 -11.36
CA SER A 73 1.58 2.72 -12.74
C SER A 73 0.85 1.69 -13.62
N PRO A 74 0.57 2.00 -14.90
CA PRO A 74 -0.07 1.05 -15.83
C PRO A 74 0.82 -0.13 -16.20
N LEU A 75 2.13 -0.08 -15.90
CA LEU A 75 3.09 -1.15 -16.19
C LEU A 75 3.67 -1.74 -14.90
N PHE A 76 4.01 -3.02 -14.91
CA PHE A 76 4.82 -3.61 -13.83
C PHE A 76 6.29 -3.17 -13.95
N SER A 77 6.90 -2.77 -12.84
CA SER A 77 8.30 -2.29 -12.84
C SER A 77 9.32 -3.36 -12.46
N ASN A 78 8.87 -4.46 -11.85
CA ASN A 78 9.70 -5.51 -11.26
C ASN A 78 9.09 -6.90 -11.54
N GLY A 79 9.88 -7.95 -11.32
CA GLY A 79 9.47 -9.35 -11.44
C GLY A 79 9.38 -9.84 -12.88
N THR A 80 8.86 -11.06 -13.03
CA THR A 80 8.66 -11.76 -14.31
C THR A 80 7.76 -10.99 -15.28
N HIS A 81 6.82 -10.20 -14.76
CA HIS A 81 5.92 -9.37 -15.56
C HIS A 81 6.46 -7.97 -15.88
N LYS A 82 7.74 -7.67 -15.62
CA LYS A 82 8.29 -6.32 -15.84
C LYS A 82 8.04 -5.84 -17.27
N GLY A 83 7.49 -4.64 -17.40
CA GLY A 83 7.12 -4.00 -18.67
C GLY A 83 5.73 -4.39 -19.19
N TRP A 84 5.08 -5.39 -18.60
CA TRP A 84 3.74 -5.79 -19.01
C TRP A 84 2.69 -4.81 -18.48
N SER A 85 1.58 -4.69 -19.22
CA SER A 85 0.41 -3.94 -18.78
C SER A 85 -0.22 -4.61 -17.57
N VAL A 86 -0.52 -3.79 -16.55
CA VAL A 86 -1.28 -4.21 -15.37
C VAL A 86 -2.70 -4.64 -15.75
N GLU A 87 -3.27 -4.07 -16.82
CA GLU A 87 -4.61 -4.41 -17.31
C GLU A 87 -4.68 -5.77 -18.02
N GLY A 88 -3.54 -6.30 -18.48
CA GLY A 88 -3.48 -7.62 -19.13
C GLY A 88 -3.58 -8.78 -18.15
N LEU A 89 -2.97 -8.63 -16.96
CA LEU A 89 -2.90 -9.70 -15.96
C LEU A 89 -4.27 -10.23 -15.49
N PRO A 90 -5.32 -9.40 -15.28
CA PRO A 90 -6.66 -9.91 -15.01
C PRO A 90 -7.16 -10.90 -16.07
N CYS A 91 -6.95 -10.61 -17.36
CA CYS A 91 -7.37 -11.50 -18.43
C CYS A 91 -6.59 -12.82 -18.40
N ASP A 92 -5.28 -12.77 -18.17
CA ASP A 92 -4.43 -13.97 -18.03
C ASP A 92 -4.85 -14.85 -16.85
N LEU A 93 -5.15 -14.24 -15.70
CA LEU A 93 -5.67 -14.92 -14.51
C LEU A 93 -7.02 -15.58 -14.80
N GLN A 94 -7.95 -14.86 -15.43
CA GLN A 94 -9.27 -15.40 -15.78
C GLN A 94 -9.20 -16.57 -16.76
N GLN A 95 -8.25 -16.52 -17.69
CA GLN A 95 -8.07 -17.56 -18.72
C GLN A 95 -7.16 -18.71 -18.25
N GLY A 96 -6.69 -18.68 -17.00
CA GLY A 96 -5.83 -19.71 -16.43
C GLY A 96 -4.42 -19.77 -17.04
N ARG A 97 -4.00 -18.72 -17.77
CA ARG A 97 -2.63 -18.61 -18.30
C ARG A 97 -1.61 -18.30 -17.21
N VAL A 98 -2.05 -17.65 -16.15
CA VAL A 98 -1.27 -17.38 -14.94
C VAL A 98 -2.10 -17.85 -13.76
N LEU A 99 -1.52 -18.65 -12.88
CA LEU A 99 -2.19 -19.04 -11.63
C LEU A 99 -1.88 -18.00 -10.55
N ALA A 100 -2.90 -17.63 -9.77
CA ALA A 100 -2.73 -16.63 -8.71
C ALA A 100 -1.72 -17.05 -7.64
N GLY A 101 -1.58 -18.36 -7.39
CA GLY A 101 -0.56 -18.92 -6.48
C GLY A 101 0.86 -18.93 -7.05
N GLU A 102 1.04 -18.72 -8.35
CA GLU A 102 2.36 -18.62 -9.01
C GLU A 102 2.86 -17.18 -9.10
N LEU A 103 1.99 -16.20 -8.81
CA LEU A 103 2.44 -14.83 -8.61
C LEU A 103 3.35 -14.79 -7.38
N PRO A 104 4.43 -13.99 -7.39
CA PRO A 104 5.21 -13.80 -6.17
C PRO A 104 4.27 -13.31 -5.07
N PRO A 105 4.52 -13.65 -3.79
CA PRO A 105 3.66 -13.20 -2.71
C PRO A 105 3.53 -11.68 -2.64
N LEU A 106 2.38 -11.21 -2.19
CA LEU A 106 2.20 -9.83 -1.74
C LEU A 106 2.92 -9.65 -0.39
N VAL A 107 3.24 -8.42 -0.02
CA VAL A 107 3.82 -8.12 1.30
C VAL A 107 2.87 -7.18 2.01
N ALA A 108 2.45 -7.56 3.20
CA ALA A 108 1.48 -6.82 3.98
C ALA A 108 1.93 -6.62 5.43
N ALA A 109 1.29 -5.66 6.10
CA ALA A 109 1.40 -5.47 7.53
C ALA A 109 0.02 -5.64 8.17
N ARG A 110 -0.02 -6.40 9.28
CA ARG A 110 -1.23 -6.53 10.09
C ARG A 110 -1.24 -5.48 11.19
N LEU A 111 -2.28 -4.66 11.21
CA LEU A 111 -2.47 -3.58 12.18
C LEU A 111 -3.90 -3.63 12.72
N LYS A 112 -4.06 -3.89 14.02
CA LYS A 112 -5.37 -3.96 14.69
C LYS A 112 -6.37 -4.90 13.99
N GLY A 113 -5.88 -6.03 13.47
CA GLY A 113 -6.70 -7.04 12.77
C GLY A 113 -6.81 -6.85 11.26
N GLU A 114 -6.51 -5.65 10.74
CA GLU A 114 -6.58 -5.33 9.31
C GLU A 114 -5.25 -5.61 8.60
N VAL A 115 -5.30 -6.00 7.32
CA VAL A 115 -4.12 -6.39 6.52
C VAL A 115 -3.88 -5.40 5.38
N TYR A 116 -2.84 -4.58 5.52
CA TYR A 116 -2.50 -3.53 4.56
C TYR A 116 -1.37 -3.96 3.64
N VAL A 117 -1.60 -3.95 2.32
CA VAL A 117 -0.59 -4.32 1.33
C VAL A 117 0.42 -3.19 1.11
N VAL A 118 1.63 -3.46 1.60
CA VAL A 118 2.79 -2.58 1.58
C VAL A 118 3.52 -2.66 0.23
N CYS A 119 3.65 -3.87 -0.33
CA CYS A 119 4.27 -4.11 -1.63
C CYS A 119 3.44 -5.07 -2.49
N GLY A 120 3.46 -4.82 -3.80
CA GLY A 120 2.66 -5.58 -4.76
C GLY A 120 1.31 -4.94 -5.11
N ASN A 121 1.08 -3.66 -4.84
CA ASN A 121 -0.21 -2.98 -5.09
C ASN A 121 -0.77 -3.13 -6.52
N ARG A 122 0.08 -3.15 -7.56
CA ARG A 122 -0.34 -3.46 -8.95
C ARG A 122 -0.85 -4.89 -9.12
N ARG A 123 -0.19 -5.86 -8.46
CA ARG A 123 -0.64 -7.27 -8.46
C ARG A 123 -1.97 -7.39 -7.71
N LEU A 124 -2.09 -6.74 -6.54
CA LEU A 124 -3.35 -6.70 -5.81
C LEU A 124 -4.49 -6.09 -6.64
N TRP A 125 -4.23 -4.99 -7.36
CA TRP A 125 -5.22 -4.41 -8.28
C TRP A 125 -5.67 -5.41 -9.34
N ALA A 126 -4.73 -6.12 -9.99
CA ALA A 126 -5.06 -7.10 -11.01
C ALA A 126 -5.86 -8.29 -10.44
N LEU A 127 -5.53 -8.73 -9.23
CA LEU A 127 -6.24 -9.78 -8.50
C LEU A 127 -7.66 -9.36 -8.13
N LEU A 128 -7.85 -8.13 -7.62
CA LEU A 128 -9.17 -7.56 -7.35
C LEU A 128 -10.01 -7.43 -8.62
N GLU A 129 -9.42 -6.95 -9.70
CA GLU A 129 -10.11 -6.82 -10.98
C GLU A 129 -10.47 -8.20 -11.57
N CYS A 130 -9.61 -9.21 -11.42
CA CYS A 130 -9.94 -10.59 -11.76
C CYS A 130 -11.11 -11.11 -10.91
N ALA A 131 -11.06 -10.94 -9.58
CA ALA A 131 -12.12 -11.36 -8.67
C ALA A 131 -13.46 -10.69 -9.00
N ARG A 132 -13.44 -9.41 -9.37
CA ARG A 132 -14.63 -8.65 -9.79
C ARG A 132 -15.26 -9.22 -11.08
N ARG A 133 -14.44 -9.71 -12.00
CA ARG A 133 -14.90 -10.27 -13.29
C ARG A 133 -15.23 -11.77 -13.21
N ALA A 134 -14.59 -12.51 -12.32
CA ALA A 134 -14.75 -13.95 -12.16
C ALA A 134 -15.76 -14.25 -11.05
N CYS A 135 -17.06 -14.34 -11.40
CA CYS A 135 -18.15 -14.48 -10.41
C CYS A 135 -18.20 -15.81 -9.61
N ARG A 136 -17.22 -16.72 -9.67
CA ARG A 136 -17.46 -18.12 -9.27
C ARG A 136 -16.36 -18.92 -8.54
N HIS A 137 -15.15 -18.40 -8.32
CA HIS A 137 -14.13 -19.15 -7.58
C HIS A 137 -13.48 -18.29 -6.50
N SER A 138 -13.31 -18.83 -5.28
CA SER A 138 -12.54 -18.16 -4.24
C SER A 138 -11.09 -18.08 -4.67
N LEU A 139 -10.67 -16.89 -5.08
CA LEU A 139 -9.29 -16.62 -5.47
C LEU A 139 -8.50 -16.43 -4.18
N LYS A 140 -7.67 -17.40 -3.80
CA LYS A 140 -6.74 -17.27 -2.67
C LYS A 140 -5.35 -16.91 -3.18
N VAL A 141 -4.70 -15.95 -2.52
CA VAL A 141 -3.39 -15.42 -2.92
C VAL A 141 -2.41 -15.47 -1.75
N PRO A 142 -1.12 -15.80 -2.01
CA PRO A 142 -0.10 -15.80 -0.98
C PRO A 142 0.29 -14.38 -0.59
N VAL A 143 0.32 -14.12 0.73
CA VAL A 143 0.71 -12.84 1.32
C VAL A 143 1.67 -13.09 2.46
N ILE A 144 2.85 -12.47 2.41
CA ILE A 144 3.78 -12.39 3.54
C ILE A 144 3.26 -11.33 4.51
N VAL A 145 2.79 -11.75 5.68
CA VAL A 145 2.21 -10.84 6.67
C VAL A 145 3.21 -10.56 7.79
N HIS A 146 3.56 -9.29 7.97
CA HIS A 146 4.33 -8.85 9.13
C HIS A 146 3.37 -8.27 10.18
N ASP A 147 3.26 -8.91 11.34
CA ASP A 147 2.45 -8.39 12.45
C ASP A 147 3.16 -7.26 13.18
N HIS A 148 2.44 -6.17 13.46
CA HIS A 148 2.93 -5.12 14.34
C HIS A 148 3.12 -5.66 15.76
N PRO A 149 4.24 -5.37 16.45
CA PRO A 149 5.20 -4.27 16.20
C PRO A 149 6.45 -4.63 15.36
N PHE A 150 6.39 -5.68 14.53
CA PHE A 150 7.45 -6.08 13.60
C PHE A 150 8.79 -6.45 14.26
N TYR A 151 8.77 -6.94 15.50
CA TYR A 151 10.00 -7.23 16.25
C TYR A 151 10.88 -8.30 15.61
N HIS A 152 10.31 -9.19 14.80
CA HIS A 152 11.03 -10.21 14.04
C HIS A 152 11.89 -9.65 12.90
N ILE A 153 11.69 -8.38 12.51
CA ILE A 153 12.49 -7.77 11.45
C ILE A 153 13.80 -7.25 12.03
N HIS A 154 14.91 -7.88 11.63
CA HIS A 154 16.27 -7.47 11.96
C HIS A 154 17.10 -7.21 10.69
N PRO A 155 18.03 -6.22 10.71
CA PRO A 155 18.37 -5.33 11.83
C PRO A 155 17.30 -4.23 12.08
N GLU A 156 17.42 -3.48 13.17
CA GLU A 156 16.47 -2.40 13.51
C GLU A 156 16.28 -1.38 12.40
N SER A 157 17.35 -1.04 11.67
CA SER A 157 17.27 -0.14 10.52
C SER A 157 16.33 -0.65 9.42
N LEU A 158 16.27 -1.96 9.19
CA LEU A 158 15.34 -2.59 8.25
C LEU A 158 13.90 -2.51 8.78
N ARG A 159 13.70 -2.76 10.08
CA ARG A 159 12.41 -2.65 10.75
C ARG A 159 11.82 -1.24 10.65
N LEU A 160 12.63 -0.21 10.90
CA LEU A 160 12.20 1.18 10.79
C LEU A 160 11.79 1.53 9.36
N ARG A 161 12.57 1.11 8.35
CA ARG A 161 12.21 1.32 6.93
C ARG A 161 10.92 0.62 6.55
N PHE A 162 10.70 -0.61 7.04
CA PHE A 162 9.45 -1.32 6.84
C PHE A 162 8.28 -0.57 7.51
N ALA A 163 8.43 -0.18 8.78
CA ALA A 163 7.42 0.57 9.51
C ALA A 163 7.05 1.90 8.82
N PHE A 164 8.03 2.64 8.29
CA PHE A 164 7.78 3.84 7.51
C PHE A 164 6.97 3.56 6.24
N LYS A 165 7.27 2.47 5.53
CA LYS A 165 6.49 2.05 4.36
C LYS A 165 5.06 1.64 4.74
N VAL A 166 4.89 1.01 5.91
CA VAL A 166 3.55 0.70 6.44
C VAL A 166 2.78 1.98 6.75
N ILE A 167 3.39 2.96 7.41
CA ILE A 167 2.76 4.26 7.66
C ILE A 167 2.33 4.90 6.34
N GLU A 168 3.20 4.94 5.32
CA GLU A 168 2.86 5.43 3.98
C GLU A 168 1.63 4.69 3.40
N ALA A 169 1.59 3.37 3.55
CA ALA A 169 0.49 2.55 3.05
C ALA A 169 -0.85 2.84 3.74
N VAL A 170 -0.84 3.01 5.06
CA VAL A 170 -2.05 3.28 5.86
C VAL A 170 -2.52 4.74 5.71
N SER A 171 -1.60 5.69 5.51
CA SER A 171 -1.91 7.12 5.37
C SER A 171 -2.59 7.51 4.05
N THR A 172 -3.06 6.55 3.24
CA THR A 172 -3.74 6.85 1.97
C THR A 172 -5.14 7.42 2.18
N ARG A 173 -5.47 8.50 1.45
CA ARG A 173 -6.75 9.25 1.55
C ARG A 173 -8.03 8.40 1.36
N ARG A 174 -7.93 7.18 0.84
CA ARG A 174 -9.08 6.29 0.56
C ARG A 174 -9.20 5.11 1.52
N GLY A 175 -8.40 5.05 2.59
CA GLY A 175 -8.39 3.92 3.52
C GLY A 175 -8.14 2.57 2.82
N GLY A 176 -7.40 2.59 1.71
CA GLY A 176 -7.05 1.40 0.92
C GLY A 176 -8.16 0.75 0.08
N LYS A 177 -9.31 1.41 -0.13
CA LYS A 177 -10.45 0.78 -0.82
C LYS A 177 -10.30 0.62 -2.34
N GLN A 178 -9.61 1.52 -3.03
CA GLN A 178 -9.37 1.40 -4.48
C GLN A 178 -8.27 2.36 -4.99
N ALA A 179 -7.33 1.83 -5.77
CA ALA A 179 -6.28 2.57 -6.47
C ALA A 179 -6.70 2.99 -7.89
N SER A 180 -6.27 4.17 -8.34
CA SER A 180 -6.43 4.67 -9.71
C SER A 180 -5.13 4.55 -10.52
N PHE A 181 -5.21 4.50 -11.86
CA PHE A 181 -4.04 4.58 -12.72
C PHE A 181 -3.52 6.01 -12.84
N ILE A 182 -2.20 6.20 -12.79
CA ILE A 182 -1.57 7.47 -13.20
C ILE A 182 -1.63 7.56 -14.72
N ARG A 183 -2.44 8.46 -15.26
CA ARG A 183 -2.36 8.87 -16.68
C ARG A 183 -1.17 9.83 -16.79
N ARG A 184 -0.11 9.41 -17.45
CA ARG A 184 0.98 10.30 -17.88
C ARG A 184 0.71 10.74 -19.31
#